data_AF-A0A0C2M2K3-F1
#
_entry.id   AF-A0A0C2M2K3-F1
#
_cell.length_a   1.000
_cell.length_b   1.000
_cell.length_c   1.000
_cell.angle_alpha   90.00
_cell.angle_beta   90.00
_cell.angle_gamma   90.00
#
_symmetry.space_group_name_H-M   'P 1'
#
loop_
_entity.id
_entity.type
_entity.pdbx_description
1 polymer ?
#
loop_
_entity_poly.entity_id
_entity_poly.type
_entity_poly.pdbx_seq_one_letter_code
_entity_poly.pdbx_strand_id
1 'polypeptide(L)'
;MNHKYLQKCVDYETRIKKLECMNENLCKALESHKQCPRFEITQLKIDHDYLFIYDHRIKNYHVPSSKNYYFLVTNDPIYTINHEERPPFFYSKVTSIRRARTTIKDNRFHLNPGTVFYLVERSQLSSTTITTY
;
A
#
# COMPACT_ATOMS: atom_id res chain seq x y z
N MET A 1 -9.43 18.67 -20.70
CA MET A 1 -8.08 18.11 -20.47
C MET A 1 -8.15 16.59 -20.61
N ASN A 2 -7.16 16.00 -21.29
CA ASN A 2 -7.21 14.67 -21.92
C ASN A 2 -7.29 13.47 -20.96
N HIS A 3 -8.30 12.61 -21.14
CA HIS A 3 -8.45 11.28 -20.53
C HIS A 3 -7.51 10.21 -21.15
N LYS A 4 -6.18 10.41 -21.13
CA LYS A 4 -5.24 9.54 -21.87
C LYS A 4 -4.24 8.70 -21.06
N TYR A 5 -4.31 8.67 -19.73
CA TYR A 5 -3.23 8.06 -18.92
C TYR A 5 -3.54 6.74 -18.21
N LEU A 6 -4.75 6.19 -18.35
CA LEU A 6 -5.04 4.86 -17.79
C LEU A 6 -4.88 3.79 -18.86
N GLN A 7 -3.63 3.39 -19.12
CA GLN A 7 -3.38 2.14 -19.80
C GLN A 7 -3.88 1.02 -18.89
N LYS A 8 -4.99 0.38 -19.27
CA LYS A 8 -5.62 -0.71 -18.54
C LYS A 8 -4.60 -1.85 -18.35
N CYS A 9 -4.09 -2.03 -17.12
CA CYS A 9 -3.19 -3.14 -16.74
C CYS A 9 -3.95 -4.48 -16.66
N VAL A 10 -4.71 -4.81 -17.71
CA VAL A 10 -5.73 -5.88 -17.71
C VAL A 10 -5.18 -7.18 -18.33
N ASP A 11 -4.15 -7.13 -19.19
CA ASP A 11 -3.64 -8.29 -19.93
C ASP A 11 -2.21 -8.74 -19.52
N TYR A 12 -1.91 -8.78 -18.22
CA TYR A 12 -0.61 -9.28 -17.77
C TYR A 12 -0.72 -10.66 -17.13
N GLU A 13 -0.13 -11.66 -17.80
CA GLU A 13 -0.10 -13.09 -17.43
C GLU A 13 0.48 -13.38 -16.04
N THR A 14 1.22 -12.44 -15.45
CA THR A 14 1.83 -12.60 -14.13
C THR A 14 1.65 -11.37 -13.26
N ARG A 15 1.53 -11.61 -11.95
CA ARG A 15 1.32 -10.59 -10.91
C ARG A 15 2.41 -9.52 -10.85
N ILE A 16 3.65 -9.87 -11.23
CA ILE A 16 4.80 -8.96 -11.27
C ILE A 16 4.59 -7.92 -12.38
N LYS A 17 4.25 -8.35 -13.59
CA LYS A 17 3.99 -7.45 -14.73
C LYS A 17 2.82 -6.49 -14.48
N LYS A 18 1.80 -6.92 -13.73
CA LYS A 18 0.68 -6.05 -13.33
C LYS A 18 1.13 -4.95 -12.36
N LEU A 19 2.00 -5.26 -11.40
CA LEU A 19 2.58 -4.28 -10.48
C LEU A 19 3.56 -3.34 -11.19
N GLU A 20 4.35 -3.84 -12.14
CA GLU A 20 5.21 -3.01 -12.99
C GLU A 20 4.38 -2.02 -13.83
N CYS A 21 3.28 -2.47 -14.44
CA CYS A 21 2.35 -1.59 -15.15
C CYS A 21 1.69 -0.54 -14.24
N MET A 22 1.25 -0.94 -13.03
CA MET A 22 0.73 0.02 -12.06
C MET A 22 1.80 1.04 -11.65
N ASN A 23 3.06 0.61 -11.51
CA ASN A 23 4.18 1.48 -11.18
C ASN A 23 4.54 2.43 -12.33
N GLU A 24 4.46 1.98 -13.59
CA GLU A 24 4.66 2.83 -14.77
C GLU A 24 3.54 3.86 -14.93
N ASN A 25 2.28 3.45 -14.76
CA ASN A 25 1.15 4.37 -14.77
C ASN A 25 1.22 5.39 -13.63
N LEU A 26 1.67 4.95 -12.45
CA LEU A 26 1.92 5.80 -11.29
C LEU A 26 3.06 6.79 -11.56
N CYS A 27 4.15 6.36 -12.17
CA CYS A 27 5.27 7.25 -12.53
C CYS A 27 4.92 8.21 -13.66
N LYS A 28 4.05 7.83 -14.60
CA LYS A 28 3.49 8.72 -15.63
C LYS A 28 2.50 9.72 -15.03
N ALA A 29 1.67 9.30 -14.08
CA ALA A 29 0.77 10.21 -13.35
C ALA A 29 1.55 11.23 -12.48
N LEU A 30 2.72 10.83 -11.98
CA LEU A 30 3.64 11.65 -11.19
C LEU A 30 4.67 12.43 -12.05
N GLU A 31 4.37 12.72 -13.31
CA GLU A 31 5.22 13.40 -14.32
C GLU A 31 5.86 14.74 -13.86
N SER A 32 5.56 15.24 -12.67
CA SER A 32 6.17 16.43 -12.05
C SER A 32 7.34 16.13 -11.09
N HIS A 33 7.63 14.87 -10.75
CA HIS A 33 8.67 14.52 -9.78
C HIS A 33 9.75 13.64 -10.44
N LYS A 34 10.94 14.22 -10.67
CA LYS A 34 12.13 13.58 -11.27
C LYS A 34 12.71 12.38 -10.49
N GLN A 35 11.93 11.73 -9.64
CA GLN A 35 12.28 10.52 -8.91
C GLN A 35 11.06 9.60 -8.92
N CYS A 36 10.96 8.77 -9.95
CA CYS A 36 10.15 7.56 -9.93
C CYS A 36 10.90 6.54 -9.05
N PRO A 37 10.48 6.27 -7.81
CA PRO A 37 11.21 5.33 -6.97
C PRO A 37 11.00 3.92 -7.52
N ARG A 38 12.07 3.29 -8.00
CA ARG A 38 12.12 1.84 -8.17
C ARG A 38 11.96 1.24 -6.77
N PHE A 39 10.79 0.69 -6.47
CA PHE A 39 10.40 0.24 -5.13
C PHE A 39 11.12 -1.05 -4.72
N GLU A 40 12.40 -0.94 -4.39
CA GLU A 40 13.01 -1.89 -3.45
C GLU A 40 12.97 -1.27 -2.05
N ILE A 41 11.77 -1.23 -1.46
CA ILE A 41 11.63 -0.81 -0.06
C ILE A 41 12.11 -1.96 0.81
N THR A 42 13.36 -1.89 1.27
CA THR A 42 13.93 -2.85 2.22
C THR A 42 13.48 -2.57 3.65
N GLN A 43 13.26 -1.29 4.00
CA GLN A 43 12.82 -0.84 5.31
C GLN A 43 12.03 0.48 5.22
N LEU A 44 10.91 0.57 5.95
CA LEU A 44 10.16 1.82 6.11
C LEU A 44 10.84 2.75 7.13
N LYS A 45 10.73 4.05 6.89
CA LYS A 45 11.15 5.11 7.80
C LYS A 45 9.93 5.87 8.31
N ILE A 46 9.98 6.29 9.58
CA ILE A 46 8.98 7.22 10.14
C ILE A 46 9.16 8.58 9.44
N ASP A 47 8.07 9.35 9.36
CA ASP A 47 7.97 10.67 8.73
C ASP A 47 8.16 10.71 7.22
N HIS A 48 8.02 9.56 6.55
CA HIS A 48 8.09 9.44 5.10
C HIS A 48 6.75 8.94 4.53
N ASP A 49 6.40 9.42 3.34
CA ASP A 49 5.22 9.00 2.60
C ASP A 49 5.46 7.67 1.87
N TYR A 50 4.50 6.75 2.01
CA TYR A 50 4.52 5.46 1.34
C TYR A 50 3.18 5.16 0.67
N LEU A 51 3.24 4.36 -0.40
CA LEU A 51 2.07 3.83 -1.07
C LEU A 51 1.50 2.65 -0.26
N PHE A 52 0.26 2.80 0.19
CA PHE A 52 -0.53 1.74 0.79
C PHE A 52 -1.44 1.13 -0.27
N ILE A 53 -1.45 -0.19 -0.39
CA ILE A 53 -2.28 -0.93 -1.35
C ILE A 53 -3.20 -1.89 -0.59
N TYR A 54 -4.49 -1.88 -0.93
CA TYR A 54 -5.45 -2.81 -0.37
C TYR A 54 -5.24 -4.22 -0.95
N ASP A 55 -4.98 -5.21 -0.09
CA ASP A 55 -4.95 -6.63 -0.50
C ASP A 55 -6.26 -7.30 -0.04
N HIS A 56 -7.11 -7.64 -1.02
CA HIS A 56 -8.40 -8.29 -0.79
C HIS A 56 -8.31 -9.64 -0.08
N ARG A 57 -7.18 -10.35 -0.18
CA ARG A 57 -7.01 -11.68 0.41
C ARG A 57 -6.85 -11.63 1.92
N ILE A 58 -6.17 -10.59 2.42
CA ILE A 58 -5.97 -10.34 3.86
C ILE A 58 -6.90 -9.24 4.39
N LYS A 59 -7.76 -8.68 3.52
CA LYS A 59 -8.69 -7.58 3.79
C LYS A 59 -8.01 -6.40 4.52
N ASN A 60 -6.80 -6.05 4.10
CA ASN A 60 -5.97 -5.04 4.77
C ASN A 60 -5.12 -4.25 3.78
N TYR A 61 -4.77 -3.02 4.16
CA TYR A 61 -3.73 -2.26 3.46
C TYR A 61 -2.33 -2.74 3.87
N HIS A 62 -1.40 -2.69 2.92
CA HIS A 62 0.01 -2.98 3.15
C HIS A 62 0.89 -2.05 2.32
N VAL A 63 2.14 -1.88 2.76
CA VAL A 63 3.18 -1.20 1.97
C VAL A 63 3.99 -2.26 1.24
N PRO A 64 4.07 -2.22 -0.11
CA PRO A 64 4.91 -3.16 -0.86
C PRO A 64 6.37 -3.09 -0.42
N SER A 65 6.95 -4.22 -0.06
CA SER A 65 8.35 -4.34 0.34
C SER A 65 8.89 -5.69 -0.11
N SER A 66 10.16 -5.71 -0.51
CA SER A 66 10.85 -6.93 -0.96
C SER A 66 11.25 -7.85 0.19
N LYS A 67 11.34 -7.31 1.42
CA LYS A 67 11.98 -7.99 2.55
C LYS A 67 11.06 -8.25 3.73
N ASN A 68 10.09 -7.37 3.97
CA ASN A 68 9.31 -7.36 5.20
C ASN A 68 7.82 -7.19 4.89
N TYR A 69 6.96 -7.75 5.74
CA TYR A 69 5.51 -7.53 5.67
C TYR A 69 5.13 -6.30 6.49
N TYR A 70 4.61 -5.26 5.83
CA TYR A 70 4.16 -4.02 6.48
C TYR A 70 2.65 -3.86 6.30
N PHE A 71 1.90 -4.00 7.38
CA PHE A 71 0.44 -3.94 7.36
C PHE A 71 -0.06 -2.70 8.07
N LEU A 72 -1.06 -2.02 7.50
CA LEU A 72 -1.75 -0.94 8.19
C LEU A 72 -2.47 -1.49 9.42
N VAL A 73 -2.42 -0.76 10.54
CA VAL A 73 -3.17 -1.09 11.74
C VAL A 73 -4.68 -1.05 11.49
N THR A 74 -5.45 -1.99 12.05
CA THR A 74 -6.91 -2.09 11.78
C THR A 74 -7.79 -1.06 12.48
N ASN A 75 -7.25 -0.33 13.44
CA ASN A 75 -7.92 0.81 14.06
C ASN A 75 -7.69 2.11 13.26
N ASP A 76 -7.08 2.04 12.07
CA ASP A 76 -6.92 3.20 11.20
C ASP A 76 -8.29 3.74 10.73
N PRO A 77 -8.51 5.07 10.70
CA PRO A 77 -9.77 5.66 10.25
C PRO A 77 -10.21 5.25 8.84
N ILE A 78 -9.31 4.81 7.96
CA ILE A 78 -9.70 4.33 6.62
C ILE A 78 -10.68 3.15 6.70
N TYR A 79 -10.65 2.38 7.80
CA TYR A 79 -11.55 1.25 8.00
C TYR A 79 -12.96 1.65 8.44
N THR A 80 -13.20 2.91 8.82
CA THR A 80 -14.56 3.45 9.05
C THR A 80 -15.28 3.74 7.75
N ILE A 81 -14.56 3.85 6.63
CA ILE A 81 -15.14 3.98 5.28
C ILE A 81 -15.72 2.62 4.87
N ASN A 82 -16.91 2.67 4.24
CA ASN A 82 -17.59 1.48 3.69
C ASN A 82 -16.64 0.70 2.77
N HIS A 83 -16.69 -0.63 2.83
CA HIS A 83 -15.73 -1.49 2.13
C HIS A 83 -15.69 -1.24 0.62
N GLU A 84 -16.84 -0.95 0.02
CA GLU A 84 -16.99 -0.64 -1.42
C GLU A 84 -16.43 0.74 -1.81
N GLU A 85 -16.33 1.66 -0.85
CA GLU A 85 -15.84 3.03 -1.03
C GLU A 85 -14.36 3.18 -0.65
N ARG A 86 -13.72 2.12 -0.14
CA ARG A 86 -12.32 2.16 0.25
C ARG A 86 -11.43 2.33 -0.98
N PRO A 87 -10.52 3.31 -0.99
CA PRO A 87 -9.64 3.51 -2.13
C PRO A 87 -8.74 2.28 -2.32
N PRO A 88 -8.52 1.79 -3.55
CA PRO A 88 -7.68 0.62 -3.80
C PRO A 88 -6.23 0.83 -3.36
N PHE A 89 -5.78 2.09 -3.34
CA PHE A 89 -4.48 2.51 -2.84
C PHE A 89 -4.52 3.99 -2.41
N PHE A 90 -3.57 4.40 -1.57
CA PHE A 90 -3.37 5.81 -1.22
C PHE A 90 -1.93 6.06 -0.73
N TYR A 91 -1.50 7.32 -0.75
CA TYR A 91 -0.25 7.74 -0.11
C TYR A 91 -0.51 8.31 1.27
N SER A 92 0.36 7.98 2.22
CA SER A 92 0.30 8.59 3.54
C SER A 92 1.65 8.51 4.25
N LYS A 93 1.90 9.50 5.12
CA LYS A 93 3.09 9.56 5.96
C LYS A 93 3.01 8.53 7.05
N VAL A 94 4.04 7.70 7.19
CA VAL A 94 4.16 6.73 8.28
C VAL A 94 4.56 7.45 9.57
N THR A 95 3.79 7.26 10.63
CA THR A 95 4.01 7.90 11.94
C THR A 95 4.55 6.94 12.99
N SER A 96 4.29 5.63 12.83
CA SER A 96 4.77 4.60 13.76
C SER A 96 4.91 3.26 13.05
N ILE A 97 5.92 2.49 13.47
CA ILE A 97 6.21 1.15 12.97
C ILE A 97 6.44 0.23 14.17
N ARG A 98 5.57 -0.76 14.36
CA ARG A 98 5.65 -1.72 15.46
C ARG A 98 5.92 -3.12 14.94
N ARG A 99 7.03 -3.72 15.37
CA ARG A 99 7.38 -5.11 15.05
C ARG A 99 6.46 -6.08 15.79
N ALA A 100 5.99 -7.10 15.09
CA ALA A 100 5.17 -8.18 15.62
C ALA A 100 5.65 -9.54 15.08
N ARG A 101 5.20 -10.60 15.73
CA ARG A 101 5.46 -11.99 15.29
C ARG A 101 4.16 -12.77 15.38
N THR A 102 3.86 -13.56 14.36
CA THR A 102 2.70 -14.46 14.37
C THR A 102 2.92 -15.59 15.38
N THR A 103 1.92 -15.82 16.23
CA THR A 103 1.95 -16.91 17.24
C THR A 103 1.01 -18.05 16.91
N ILE A 104 -0.04 -17.78 16.11
CA ILE A 104 -1.08 -18.74 15.74
C ILE A 104 -1.00 -19.08 14.25
N LYS A 105 -1.41 -20.32 13.93
CA LYS A 105 -1.71 -20.75 12.55
C LYS A 105 -2.99 -20.05 12.09
N ASP A 106 -3.10 -19.80 10.79
CA ASP A 106 -4.28 -19.20 10.15
C ASP A 106 -4.67 -17.81 10.70
N ASN A 107 -3.67 -16.97 10.99
CA ASN A 107 -3.93 -15.56 11.31
C ASN A 107 -4.54 -14.81 10.12
N ARG A 108 -5.18 -13.67 10.39
CA ARG A 108 -5.79 -12.76 9.40
C ARG A 108 -4.88 -12.29 8.26
N PHE A 109 -3.56 -12.43 8.40
CA PHE A 109 -2.59 -12.07 7.37
C PHE A 109 -2.12 -13.27 6.53
N HIS A 110 -2.64 -14.47 6.83
CA HIS A 110 -2.27 -15.74 6.21
C HIS A 110 -0.76 -16.00 6.22
N LEU A 111 -0.08 -15.52 7.27
CA LEU A 111 1.35 -15.73 7.47
C LEU A 111 1.60 -17.01 8.29
N ASN A 112 2.70 -17.70 8.04
CA ASN A 112 3.10 -18.85 8.84
C ASN A 112 3.37 -18.44 10.29
N PRO A 113 3.11 -19.31 11.29
CA PRO A 113 3.54 -19.07 12.68
C PRO A 113 5.04 -18.78 12.75
N GLY A 114 5.45 -17.88 13.64
CA GLY A 114 6.84 -17.46 13.80
C GLY A 114 7.30 -16.39 12.79
N THR A 115 6.50 -16.06 11.77
CA THR A 115 6.81 -15.00 10.79
C THR A 115 6.83 -13.64 11.47
N VAL A 116 7.87 -12.87 11.20
CA VAL A 116 8.01 -11.48 11.67
C VAL A 116 7.34 -10.55 10.65
N PHE A 117 6.56 -9.61 11.14
CA PHE A 117 5.91 -8.56 10.36
C PHE A 117 5.88 -7.26 11.14
N TYR A 118 5.40 -6.19 10.50
CA TYR A 118 5.34 -4.85 11.06
C TYR A 118 3.94 -4.28 10.88
N LEU A 119 3.43 -3.70 11.95
CA LEU A 119 2.22 -2.89 11.97
C LEU A 119 2.60 -1.43 11.80
N VAL A 120 1.93 -0.76 10.88
CA VAL A 120 2.23 0.61 10.47
C VAL A 120 1.06 1.50 10.82
N GLU A 121 1.34 2.60 11.51
CA GLU A 121 0.40 3.72 11.67
C GLU A 121 0.80 4.84 10.73
N ARG A 122 -0.18 5.64 10.33
CA ARG A 122 0.01 6.74 9.39
C ARG A 122 -0.62 8.02 9.92
N SER A 123 -0.22 9.15 9.35
CA SER A 123 -0.88 10.44 9.60
C SER A 123 -2.35 10.33 9.23
N GLN A 124 -3.23 10.78 10.13
CA GLN A 124 -4.66 10.84 9.85
C GLN A 124 -4.89 11.71 8.61
N LEU A 125 -5.84 11.28 7.76
CA LEU A 125 -6.34 12.12 6.68
C LEU A 125 -6.99 13.32 7.36
N SER A 126 -6.45 14.54 7.18
CA SER A 126 -7.26 15.73 7.40
C SER A 126 -8.50 15.61 6.52
N SER A 127 -9.65 16.09 6.98
CA SER A 127 -10.98 16.00 6.36
C SER A 127 -11.11 16.63 4.96
N THR A 128 -9.99 16.91 4.30
CA THR A 128 -9.87 17.50 2.98
C THR A 128 -9.00 16.58 2.12
N THR A 129 -9.70 15.88 1.23
CA THR A 129 -9.18 15.31 -0.03
C THR A 129 -8.34 14.04 0.12
N ILE A 130 -9.01 12.88 0.01
CA ILE A 130 -8.37 11.71 -0.58
C ILE A 130 -8.09 12.10 -2.03
N THR A 131 -6.86 12.48 -2.35
CA THR A 131 -6.44 12.65 -3.74
C THR A 131 -6.28 11.25 -4.33
N THR A 132 -7.39 10.70 -4.84
CA THR A 132 -7.34 9.58 -5.78
C THR A 132 -6.79 10.13 -7.10
N TYR A 133 -5.60 9.69 -7.50
CA TYR A 133 -5.03 9.94 -8.83
C TYR A 133 -5.53 8.89 -9.82
#